data_AF-A0A950NCC7-F1
#
_entry.id   AF-A0A950NCC7-F1
#
_cell.length_a   1.000
_cell.length_b   1.000
_cell.length_c   1.000
_cell.angle_alpha   90.00
_cell.angle_beta   90.00
_cell.angle_gamma   90.00
#
_symmetry.space_group_name_H-M   'P 1'
#
loop_
_entity.id
_entity.type
_entity.pdbx_description
1 polymer ?
#
loop_
_entity_poly.entity_id
_entity_poly.type
_entity_poly.pdbx_seq_one_letter_code
_entity_poly.pdbx_strand_id
1 'polypeptide(L)'
;KADAPSHPGVKVLDGVLVARADGPSSKIGADSDGGWIAYARGKQLFVKYYPYFADGVYSDGGNSVELYFDPKVCELEPLSPEVPLAPGRAYEFMERWLVLPLEREATTWEEARELVKKIPPHPFRKK
;
A
#
# COMPACT_ATOMS: atom_id res chain seq x y z
N LYS A 1 -15.59 -1.82 12.28
CA LYS A 1 -14.36 -1.57 13.07
C LYS A 1 -13.27 -2.35 12.35
N ALA A 2 -12.23 -1.70 11.84
CA ALA A 2 -11.07 -2.45 11.35
C ALA A 2 -10.51 -3.26 12.53
N ASP A 3 -10.20 -4.53 12.30
CA ASP A 3 -9.62 -5.37 13.32
C ASP A 3 -8.25 -4.82 13.73
N ALA A 4 -7.89 -5.02 15.00
CA ALA A 4 -6.56 -4.61 15.45
C ALA A 4 -5.49 -5.41 14.68
N PRO A 5 -4.39 -4.78 14.23
CA PRO A 5 -3.33 -5.51 13.54
C PRO A 5 -2.80 -6.65 14.41
N SER A 6 -2.66 -7.83 13.82
CA SER A 6 -2.12 -9.02 14.50
C SER A 6 -0.59 -9.02 14.60
N HIS A 7 0.09 -8.16 13.84
CA HIS A 7 1.55 -8.09 13.76
C HIS A 7 2.11 -6.92 14.60
N PRO A 8 3.11 -7.15 15.48
CA PRO A 8 3.63 -6.12 16.39
C PRO A 8 4.34 -4.94 15.70
N GLY A 9 4.83 -5.16 14.48
CA GLY A 9 5.43 -4.12 13.63
C GLY A 9 4.42 -3.17 12.97
N VAL A 10 3.11 -3.41 13.15
CA VAL A 10 2.03 -2.68 12.46
C VAL A 10 1.21 -1.86 13.44
N LYS A 11 0.84 -0.65 13.02
CA LYS A 11 -0.10 0.22 13.74
C LYS A 11 -1.10 0.82 12.75
N VAL A 12 -2.30 1.13 13.24
CA VAL A 12 -3.25 2.00 12.51
C VAL A 12 -3.28 3.35 13.22
N LEU A 13 -2.85 4.40 12.52
CA LEU A 13 -2.78 5.76 13.03
C LEU A 13 -3.63 6.68 12.15
N ASP A 14 -4.68 7.28 12.72
CA ASP A 14 -5.59 8.20 12.02
C ASP A 14 -6.04 7.67 10.64
N GLY A 15 -6.55 6.44 10.61
CA GLY A 15 -7.06 5.77 9.41
C GLY A 15 -6.00 5.24 8.44
N VAL A 16 -4.71 5.28 8.79
CA VAL A 16 -3.63 4.78 7.93
C VAL A 16 -2.90 3.64 8.63
N LEU A 17 -2.77 2.51 7.93
CA LEU A 17 -1.91 1.41 8.35
C LEU A 17 -0.44 1.78 8.09
N VAL A 18 0.37 1.72 9.14
CA VAL A 18 1.81 1.97 9.10
C VAL A 18 2.53 0.73 9.60
N ALA A 19 3.45 0.21 8.78
CA ALA A 19 4.21 -1.00 9.09
C ALA A 19 5.71 -0.69 9.10
N ARG A 20 6.43 -1.32 10.03
CA ARG A 20 7.87 -1.50 9.90
C ARG A 20 8.14 -2.72 9.05
N ALA A 21 8.84 -2.52 7.94
CA ALA A 21 9.30 -3.59 7.06
C ALA A 21 10.73 -4.00 7.43
N ASP A 22 10.95 -4.26 8.72
CA ASP A 22 12.18 -4.82 9.26
C ASP A 22 11.90 -6.15 9.96
N GLY A 23 12.84 -7.09 9.88
CA GLY A 23 12.72 -8.40 10.54
C GLY A 23 12.48 -9.58 9.60
N PRO A 24 11.91 -10.70 10.11
CA PRO A 24 11.74 -11.92 9.36
C PRO A 24 10.68 -11.77 8.26
N SER A 25 10.69 -12.73 7.32
CA SER A 25 9.71 -12.82 6.24
C SER A 25 8.29 -12.67 6.78
N SER A 26 7.59 -11.63 6.32
CA SER A 26 6.26 -11.28 6.77
C SER A 26 5.43 -10.74 5.60
N LYS A 27 4.11 -10.94 5.67
CA LYS A 27 3.16 -10.41 4.70
C LYS A 27 1.98 -9.79 5.43
N ILE A 28 1.59 -8.59 5.01
CA ILE A 28 0.51 -7.81 5.62
C ILE A 28 -0.47 -7.44 4.51
N GLY A 29 -1.74 -7.83 4.65
CA GLY A 29 -2.82 -7.43 3.76
C GLY A 29 -3.65 -6.29 4.33
N ALA A 30 -4.20 -5.45 3.45
CA ALA A 30 -5.18 -4.42 3.82
C ALA A 30 -6.27 -4.21 2.75
N ASP A 31 -7.49 -3.99 3.22
CA ASP A 31 -8.62 -3.46 2.46
C ASP A 31 -8.57 -1.92 2.40
N SER A 32 -7.50 -1.39 1.80
CA SER A 32 -7.24 0.05 1.69
C SER A 32 -8.10 0.74 0.62
N ASP A 33 -9.05 1.56 1.07
CA ASP A 33 -9.79 2.48 0.20
C ASP A 33 -8.97 3.68 -0.28
N GLY A 34 -7.74 3.85 0.21
CA GLY A 34 -6.85 4.98 -0.13
C GLY A 34 -6.41 4.99 -1.59
N GLY A 35 -6.31 3.83 -2.24
CA GLY A 35 -5.80 3.69 -3.61
C GLY A 35 -4.30 3.97 -3.74
N TRP A 36 -3.55 3.91 -2.64
CA TRP A 36 -2.11 4.08 -2.66
C TRP A 36 -1.43 3.28 -1.56
N ILE A 37 -0.17 2.95 -1.80
CA ILE A 37 0.76 2.41 -0.81
C ILE A 37 2.11 3.12 -0.97
N ALA A 38 2.80 3.34 0.14
CA ALA A 38 4.07 4.04 0.13
C ALA A 38 5.11 3.38 1.03
N TYR A 39 6.38 3.49 0.63
CA TYR A 39 7.52 2.99 1.38
C TYR A 39 8.58 4.08 1.51
N ALA A 40 8.95 4.38 2.75
CA ALA A 40 10.01 5.31 3.08
C ALA A 40 11.31 4.56 3.34
N ARG A 41 12.40 4.98 2.68
CA ARG A 41 13.75 4.44 2.91
C ARG A 41 14.79 5.52 2.70
N GLY A 42 15.62 5.77 3.70
CA GLY A 42 16.55 6.88 3.71
C GLY A 42 15.84 8.21 3.42
N LYS A 43 16.29 8.94 2.40
CA LYS A 43 15.73 10.24 2.02
C LYS A 43 14.70 10.16 0.88
N GLN A 44 14.04 9.02 0.72
CA GLN A 44 13.09 8.79 -0.37
C GLN A 44 11.77 8.23 0.17
N LEU A 45 10.68 8.71 -0.40
CA LEU A 45 9.36 8.12 -0.26
C LEU A 45 8.90 7.64 -1.63
N PHE A 46 8.83 6.33 -1.80
CA PHE A 46 8.28 5.71 -3.00
C PHE A 46 6.78 5.49 -2.80
N VAL A 47 5.96 5.96 -3.74
CA VAL A 47 4.50 5.87 -3.70
C VAL A 47 4.02 5.17 -4.95
N LYS A 48 3.14 4.19 -4.78
CA LYS A 48 2.34 3.59 -5.84
C LYS A 48 0.89 4.01 -5.66
N TYR A 49 0.27 4.48 -6.74
CA TYR A 49 -1.18 4.69 -6.83
C TYR A 49 -1.79 3.57 -7.66
N TYR A 50 -2.98 3.12 -7.28
CA TYR A 50 -3.73 2.07 -7.96
C TYR A 50 -5.24 2.30 -7.81
N PRO A 51 -6.07 1.93 -8.79
CA PRO A 51 -7.52 2.04 -8.65
C PRO A 51 -8.03 1.03 -7.61
N TYR A 52 -8.88 1.52 -6.70
CA TYR A 52 -9.60 0.68 -5.74
C TYR A 52 -11.08 0.56 -6.14
N PHE A 53 -11.64 -0.64 -6.01
CA PHE A 53 -13.00 -0.98 -6.41
C PHE A 53 -13.75 -1.53 -5.19
N ALA A 54 -14.58 -0.69 -4.54
CA ALA A 54 -15.24 -1.06 -3.29
C ALA A 54 -16.11 -2.33 -3.38
N ASP A 55 -16.74 -2.55 -4.54
CA ASP A 55 -17.60 -3.72 -4.80
C ASP A 55 -16.85 -4.87 -5.50
N GLY A 56 -15.51 -4.77 -5.59
CA GLY A 56 -14.67 -5.77 -6.23
C GLY A 56 -14.53 -7.03 -5.38
N VAL A 57 -14.46 -8.19 -6.05
CA VAL A 57 -14.05 -9.45 -5.40
C VAL A 57 -12.54 -9.52 -5.47
N TYR A 58 -11.88 -9.46 -4.31
CA TYR A 58 -10.42 -9.54 -4.21
C TYR A 58 -10.00 -10.92 -3.74
N SER A 59 -8.94 -11.44 -4.36
CA SER A 59 -8.26 -12.65 -3.90
C SER A 59 -7.54 -12.42 -2.56
N ASP A 60 -6.84 -13.43 -2.05
CA ASP A 60 -5.93 -13.32 -0.91
C ASP A 60 -6.57 -12.70 0.36
N GLY A 61 -7.75 -13.20 0.71
CA GLY A 61 -8.46 -12.76 1.92
C GLY A 61 -9.26 -11.46 1.76
N GLY A 62 -9.47 -11.00 0.53
CA GLY A 62 -10.24 -9.78 0.24
C GLY A 62 -9.40 -8.50 0.27
N ASN A 63 -8.07 -8.63 0.26
CA ASN A 63 -7.16 -7.49 0.35
C ASN A 63 -7.04 -6.77 -0.99
N SER A 64 -7.10 -5.44 -0.95
CA SER A 64 -6.85 -4.60 -2.15
C SER A 64 -5.38 -4.28 -2.35
N VAL A 65 -4.57 -4.46 -1.30
CA VAL A 65 -3.13 -4.23 -1.31
C VAL A 65 -2.46 -5.09 -0.26
N GLU A 66 -1.26 -5.53 -0.57
CA GLU A 66 -0.41 -6.25 0.37
C GLU A 66 1.00 -5.65 0.42
N LEU A 67 1.67 -5.92 1.54
CA LEU A 67 3.06 -5.59 1.80
C LEU A 67 3.76 -6.88 2.19
N TYR A 68 4.68 -7.34 1.35
CA TYR A 68 5.62 -8.40 1.70
C TYR A 68 6.99 -7.80 2.04
N PHE A 69 7.68 -8.37 3.02
CA PHE A 69 9.09 -8.04 3.26
C PHE A 69 9.85 -9.18 3.91
N ASP A 70 11.15 -9.20 3.66
CA ASP A 70 12.14 -10.01 4.36
C ASP A 70 13.44 -9.17 4.55
N PRO A 71 14.52 -9.72 5.12
CA PRO A 71 15.76 -8.96 5.29
C PRO A 71 16.44 -8.46 4.00
N LYS A 72 15.98 -8.86 2.82
CA LYS A 72 16.56 -8.55 1.51
C LYS A 72 15.67 -7.66 0.66
N VAL A 73 14.35 -7.88 0.70
CA VAL A 73 13.40 -7.24 -0.21
C VAL A 73 12.19 -6.73 0.55
N CYS A 74 11.54 -5.73 -0.05
CA CYS A 74 10.22 -5.27 0.33
C CYS A 74 9.41 -5.08 -0.95
N GLU A 75 8.23 -5.68 -1.00
CA GLU A 75 7.32 -5.66 -2.14
C GLU A 75 6.03 -4.94 -1.76
N LEU A 76 5.64 -4.00 -2.61
CA LEU A 76 4.37 -3.29 -2.51
C LEU A 76 3.45 -3.86 -3.59
N GLU A 77 2.41 -4.56 -3.16
CA GLU A 77 1.57 -5.42 -4.00
C GLU A 77 0.13 -4.85 -4.08
N PRO A 78 -0.15 -3.81 -4.89
CA PRO A 78 -1.52 -3.49 -5.28
C PRO A 78 -2.18 -4.67 -5.99
N LEU A 79 -3.39 -5.01 -5.57
CA LEU A 79 -4.16 -6.11 -6.15
C LEU A 79 -5.34 -5.53 -6.93
N SER A 80 -5.61 -6.09 -8.11
CA SER A 80 -6.86 -5.84 -8.81
C SER A 80 -7.96 -6.75 -8.25
N PRO A 81 -9.25 -6.40 -8.40
CA PRO A 81 -10.29 -7.41 -8.25
C PRO A 81 -10.11 -8.52 -9.29
N GLU A 82 -10.69 -9.68 -9.01
CA GLU A 82 -10.81 -10.78 -9.96
C GLU A 82 -11.70 -10.36 -11.12
N VAL A 83 -11.27 -10.69 -12.34
CA VAL A 83 -12.02 -10.39 -13.56
C VAL A 83 -12.07 -11.64 -14.44
N PRO A 84 -13.27 -12.15 -14.78
CA PRO A 84 -13.38 -13.26 -15.71
C PRO A 84 -12.95 -12.80 -17.12
N LEU A 85 -11.99 -13.51 -17.70
CA LEU A 85 -11.46 -13.21 -19.04
C LEU A 85 -11.77 -14.35 -20.01
N ALA A 86 -12.45 -14.01 -21.11
CA ALA A 86 -12.65 -14.92 -22.24
C ALA A 86 -11.37 -14.99 -23.11
N PRO A 87 -11.17 -16.07 -23.89
CA PRO A 87 -10.05 -16.17 -24.83
C PRO A 87 -9.95 -14.95 -25.75
N GLY A 88 -8.75 -14.39 -25.89
CA GLY A 88 -8.47 -13.20 -26.72
C GLY A 88 -8.86 -11.86 -26.08
N ARG A 89 -9.36 -11.84 -24.84
CA ARG A 89 -9.59 -10.60 -24.08
C ARG A 89 -8.38 -10.27 -23.21
N ALA A 90 -8.27 -8.99 -22.85
CA ALA A 90 -7.27 -8.46 -21.95
C ALA A 90 -7.94 -7.65 -20.83
N TYR A 91 -7.26 -7.58 -19.70
CA TYR A 91 -7.58 -6.71 -18.58
C TYR A 91 -6.33 -5.90 -18.22
N GLU A 92 -6.53 -4.64 -17.88
CA GLU A 92 -5.46 -3.73 -17.50
C GLU A 92 -5.72 -3.19 -16.09
N PHE A 93 -4.73 -3.30 -15.23
CA PHE A 93 -4.73 -2.70 -13.91
C PHE A 93 -3.56 -1.73 -13.82
N MET A 94 -3.86 -0.43 -13.90
CA MET A 94 -2.82 0.59 -14.02
C MET A 94 -2.29 1.04 -12.66
N GLU A 95 -0.97 1.02 -12.52
CA GLU A 95 -0.27 1.68 -11.42
C GLU A 95 0.38 2.99 -11.90
N ARG A 96 0.46 3.98 -11.01
CA ARG A 96 1.28 5.18 -11.20
C ARG A 96 2.27 5.30 -10.07
N TRP A 97 3.54 5.51 -10.42
CA TRP A 97 4.63 5.52 -9.45
C TRP A 97 5.20 6.92 -9.30
N LEU A 98 5.55 7.26 -8.07
CA LEU A 98 6.14 8.55 -7.72
C LEU A 98 7.23 8.35 -6.68
N VAL A 99 8.37 9.03 -6.85
CA VAL A 99 9.41 9.13 -5.82
C VAL A 99 9.46 10.57 -5.36
N LEU A 100 9.31 10.78 -4.05
CA LEU A 100 9.40 12.08 -3.41
C LEU A 100 10.67 12.15 -2.56
N PRO A 101 11.39 13.29 -2.57
CA PRO A 101 12.51 13.49 -1.66
C PRO A 101 12.01 13.72 -0.23
N LEU A 102 12.73 13.19 0.73
CA LEU A 102 12.59 13.45 2.16
C LEU A 102 13.85 14.16 2.68
N GLU A 103 13.70 14.98 3.70
CA GLU A 103 14.84 15.64 4.35
C GLU A 103 15.70 14.64 5.13
N ARG A 104 15.03 13.69 5.76
CA ARG A 104 15.58 12.60 6.58
C ARG A 104 14.69 11.38 6.51
N GLU A 105 15.23 10.26 6.97
CA GLU A 105 14.49 9.02 7.13
C GLU A 105 13.45 9.13 8.25
N ALA A 106 12.29 8.52 8.01
CA ALA A 106 11.27 8.29 9.03
C ALA A 106 11.62 7.01 9.77
N THR A 107 11.74 7.09 11.10
CA THR A 107 12.18 5.97 11.96
C THR A 107 11.14 5.58 13.01
N THR A 108 10.07 6.37 13.14
CA THR A 108 8.92 6.09 13.99
C THR A 108 7.63 5.91 13.18
N TRP A 109 6.62 5.26 13.77
CA TRP A 109 5.32 5.11 13.12
C TRP A 109 4.64 6.46 12.89
N GLU A 110 4.79 7.38 13.84
CA GLU A 110 4.24 8.73 13.79
C GLU A 110 4.90 9.54 12.66
N GLU A 111 6.22 9.43 12.49
CA GLU A 111 6.93 10.07 11.37
C GLU A 111 6.47 9.51 10.02
N ALA A 112 6.36 8.18 9.90
CA ALA A 112 5.85 7.55 8.69
C ALA A 112 4.41 7.97 8.39
N ARG A 113 3.55 8.10 9.42
CA ARG A 113 2.18 8.61 9.27
C ARG A 113 2.13 10.04 8.77
N GLU A 114 3.05 10.90 9.25
CA GLU A 114 3.14 12.29 8.83
C GLU A 114 3.54 12.44 7.35
N LEU A 115 4.28 11.48 6.79
CA LEU A 115 4.65 11.47 5.37
C LEU A 115 3.45 11.44 4.41
N VAL A 116 2.28 10.98 4.86
CA VAL A 116 1.05 11.00 4.07
C VAL A 116 0.70 12.41 3.59
N LYS A 117 1.03 13.46 4.39
CA LYS A 117 0.81 14.87 4.00
C LYS A 117 1.62 15.30 2.78
N LYS A 118 2.69 14.55 2.45
CA LYS A 118 3.53 14.80 1.26
C LYS A 118 3.02 14.08 0.02
N ILE A 119 2.13 13.09 0.16
CA ILE A 119 1.60 12.31 -0.96
C ILE A 119 0.59 13.17 -1.73
N PRO A 120 0.85 13.48 -3.02
CA PRO A 120 -0.10 14.23 -3.83
C PRO A 120 -1.46 13.52 -3.98
N PRO A 121 -2.51 14.27 -4.36
CA PRO A 121 -3.81 13.69 -4.63
C PRO A 121 -3.75 12.53 -5.64
N HIS A 122 -4.56 11.50 -5.38
CA HIS A 122 -4.61 10.30 -6.19
C HIS A 122 -4.93 10.60 -7.66
N PRO A 123 -4.04 10.25 -8.62
CA PRO A 123 -4.14 10.70 -10.01
C PRO A 123 -5.30 10.07 -10.80
N PHE A 124 -5.86 8.96 -10.34
CA PHE A 124 -7.02 8.32 -10.99
C PHE A 124 -8.37 8.78 -10.42
N ARG A 125 -8.40 9.54 -9.32
CA ARG A 125 -9.66 10.11 -8.81
C ARG A 125 -9.96 11.38 -9.59
N LYS A 126 -11.13 11.46 -10.22
CA LYS A 126 -11.63 12.73 -10.79
C LYS A 126 -11.98 13.66 -9.63
N LYS A 127 -11.68 14.96 -9.80
CA LYS A 127 -12.08 16.01 -8.85
C LYS A 127 -13.60 16.15 -8.80
#